data_AF-A0A383C513-F1
#
_entry.id   AF-A0A383C513-F1
#
_cell.length_a   1.000
_cell.length_b   1.000
_cell.length_c   1.000
_cell.angle_alpha   90.00
_cell.angle_beta   90.00
_cell.angle_gamma   90.00
#
_symmetry.space_group_name_H-M   'P 1'
#
loop_
_entity.id
_entity.type
_entity.pdbx_description
1 polymer ?
#
loop_
_entity_poly.entity_id
_entity_poly.type
_entity_poly.pdbx_seq_one_letter_code
_entity_poly.pdbx_strand_id
1 'polypeptide(L)'
;MGTQNKKSFLTYIGIVIAILIIVNIVSRNMFFRWDLTENKMYSLSDSSKSVVGKIDDRLTMKVYFSDNLPGEYGNNRRYLQDILEEYVAYSNGN
;
A
#
# COMPACT_ATOMS: atom_id res chain seq x y z
N MET A 1 48.90 12.47 9.14
CA MET A 1 47.66 11.65 9.19
C MET A 1 46.49 12.54 8.83
N GLY A 2 46.07 12.58 7.57
CA GLY A 2 44.98 13.48 7.19
C GLY A 2 44.60 13.35 5.73
N THR A 3 43.32 13.60 5.46
CA THR A 3 42.67 13.87 4.17
C THR A 3 42.19 12.72 3.29
N GLN A 4 42.61 11.45 3.45
CA GLN A 4 42.04 10.35 2.64
C GLN A 4 40.55 10.06 2.96
N ASN A 5 40.13 10.22 4.22
CA ASN A 5 38.77 9.90 4.65
C ASN A 5 37.72 10.96 4.27
N LYS A 6 38.11 12.22 4.04
CA LYS A 6 37.15 13.30 3.74
C LYS A 6 36.51 13.15 2.36
N LYS A 7 37.30 12.75 1.36
CA LYS A 7 36.77 12.48 0.01
C LYS A 7 35.86 11.25 0.01
N SER A 8 36.28 10.18 0.69
CA SER A 8 35.44 8.97 0.87
C SER A 8 34.13 9.30 1.58
N PHE A 9 34.17 10.10 2.65
CA PHE A 9 32.99 10.55 3.37
C PHE A 9 32.03 11.41 2.51
N LEU A 10 32.56 12.33 1.71
CA LEU A 10 31.77 13.11 0.76
C LEU A 10 31.14 12.22 -0.32
N THR A 11 31.86 11.21 -0.81
CA THR A 11 31.31 10.21 -1.74
C THR A 11 30.16 9.44 -1.11
N TYR A 12 30.31 8.97 0.14
CA TYR A 12 29.23 8.29 0.85
C TYR A 12 28.00 9.18 1.04
N ILE A 13 28.19 10.45 1.43
CA ILE A 13 27.09 11.41 1.53
C ILE A 13 26.39 11.60 0.18
N GLY A 14 27.16 11.76 -0.90
CA GLY A 14 26.62 11.90 -2.25
C GLY A 14 25.79 10.68 -2.67
N ILE A 15 26.27 9.47 -2.37
CA ILE A 15 25.53 8.22 -2.63
C ILE A 15 24.22 8.18 -1.82
N VAL A 16 24.26 8.49 -0.53
CA VAL A 16 23.07 8.49 0.33
C VAL A 16 22.03 9.50 -0.19
N ILE A 17 22.45 10.71 -0.55
CA ILE A 17 21.56 11.73 -1.12
C ILE A 17 20.94 11.24 -2.43
N ALA A 18 21.74 10.64 -3.32
CA ALA A 18 21.23 10.09 -4.58
C ALA A 18 20.19 8.99 -4.33
N ILE A 19 20.43 8.08 -3.38
CA ILE A 19 19.47 7.04 -2.99
C ILE A 19 18.18 7.68 -2.47
N LEU A 20 18.26 8.69 -1.59
CA LEU A 20 17.09 9.36 -1.04
C LEU A 20 16.25 10.05 -2.13
N ILE A 21 16.90 10.66 -3.13
CA ILE A 21 16.21 11.27 -4.27
C ILE A 21 15.49 10.20 -5.09
N ILE A 22 16.18 9.10 -5.42
CA ILE A 22 15.58 7.99 -6.18
C ILE A 22 14.38 7.41 -5.43
N VAL A 23 14.53 7.12 -4.14
CA VAL A 23 13.44 6.61 -3.30
C VAL A 23 12.28 7.60 -3.29
N ASN A 24 12.51 8.91 -3.13
CA ASN A 24 11.42 9.89 -3.13
C ASN A 24 10.63 9.90 -4.44
N ILE A 25 11.33 9.82 -5.58
CA ILE A 25 10.69 9.78 -6.91
C ILE A 25 9.89 8.49 -7.07
N VAL A 26 10.46 7.34 -6.71
CA VAL A 26 9.78 6.04 -6.83
C VAL A 26 8.57 5.96 -5.89
N SER A 27 8.69 6.44 -4.65
CA SER A 27 7.61 6.44 -3.67
C SER A 27 6.41 7.31 -4.06
N ARG A 28 6.57 8.30 -4.95
CA ARG A 28 5.44 9.07 -5.49
C ARG A 28 4.57 8.24 -6.43
N ASN A 29 5.16 7.25 -7.10
CA ASN A 29 4.48 6.45 -8.11
C ASN A 29 4.06 5.07 -7.59
N MET A 30 4.72 4.57 -6.53
CA MET A 30 4.43 3.27 -5.92
C MET A 30 3.90 3.45 -4.51
N PHE A 31 2.58 3.42 -4.35
CA PHE A 31 1.94 3.38 -3.04
C PHE A 31 1.92 1.93 -2.53
N PHE A 32 2.68 1.66 -1.46
CA PHE A 32 2.67 0.38 -0.78
C PHE A 32 1.98 0.53 0.58
N ARG A 33 0.84 -0.12 0.77
CA ARG A 33 0.20 -0.29 2.09
C ARG A 33 0.69 -1.61 2.68
N TRP A 34 1.38 -1.54 3.81
CA TRP A 34 1.70 -2.74 4.59
C TRP A 34 0.67 -2.93 5.69
N ASP A 35 0.02 -4.09 5.68
CA ASP A 35 -0.85 -4.53 6.75
C ASP A 35 -0.01 -5.21 7.84
N LEU A 36 0.08 -4.53 8.99
CA LEU A 36 0.83 -4.98 10.15
C LEU A 36 -0.05 -5.71 11.18
N THR A 37 -1.30 -6.04 10.83
CA THR A 37 -2.16 -6.82 11.72
C THR A 37 -1.74 -8.29 11.77
N GLU A 38 -1.96 -8.92 12.93
CA GLU A 38 -1.50 -10.29 13.22
C GLU A 38 -1.93 -11.31 12.17
N ASN A 39 -3.14 -11.15 11.63
CA ASN A 39 -3.70 -12.04 10.60
C ASN A 39 -3.88 -11.37 9.24
N LYS A 40 -3.27 -10.20 9.01
CA LYS A 40 -3.46 -9.40 7.79
C LYS A 40 -4.93 -9.21 7.44
N MET A 41 -5.73 -8.87 8.45
CA MET A 41 -7.19 -8.85 8.35
C MET A 41 -7.72 -7.75 7.43
N TYR A 42 -6.85 -6.82 7.01
CA TYR A 42 -7.11 -5.75 6.07
C TYR A 42 -6.44 -6.00 4.70
N SER A 43 -5.89 -7.19 4.46
CA SER A 43 -5.29 -7.58 3.19
C SER A 43 -6.09 -8.66 2.49
N LEU A 44 -6.03 -8.69 1.16
CA LEU A 44 -6.56 -9.81 0.39
C LEU A 44 -5.74 -11.08 0.63
N SER A 45 -6.43 -12.22 0.69
CA SER A 45 -5.79 -13.53 0.61
C SER A 45 -5.16 -13.74 -0.77
N ASP A 46 -4.15 -14.61 -0.86
CA ASP A 46 -3.49 -14.90 -2.13
C ASP A 46 -4.46 -15.46 -3.18
N SER A 47 -5.43 -16.26 -2.75
CA SER A 47 -6.53 -16.73 -3.61
C SER A 47 -7.35 -15.58 -4.17
N SER A 48 -7.71 -14.59 -3.34
CA SER A 48 -8.48 -13.42 -3.78
C SER A 48 -7.69 -12.57 -4.77
N LYS A 49 -6.39 -12.34 -4.52
CA LYS A 49 -5.50 -11.64 -5.45
C LYS A 49 -5.41 -12.36 -6.80
N SER A 50 -5.29 -13.69 -6.80
CA SER A 50 -5.23 -14.51 -8.02
C SER A 50 -6.51 -14.47 -8.84
N VAL A 51 -7.67 -14.35 -8.19
CA VAL A 51 -8.97 -14.22 -8.88
C VAL A 51 -9.11 -12.81 -9.45
N VAL A 52 -8.91 -11.78 -8.63
CA VAL A 52 -9.11 -10.37 -9.01
C VAL A 52 -8.15 -9.94 -10.12
N GLY A 53 -6.90 -10.40 -10.07
CA GLY A 53 -5.91 -10.10 -11.11
C GLY A 53 -6.17 -10.75 -12.47
N LYS A 54 -7.18 -11.61 -12.59
CA LYS A 54 -7.61 -12.24 -13.86
C LYS A 54 -8.90 -11.64 -14.42
N ILE A 55 -9.44 -10.62 -13.76
CA ILE A 55 -10.67 -9.97 -14.22
C ILE A 55 -10.27 -8.96 -15.30
N ASP A 56 -10.61 -9.29 -16.55
CA ASP A 56 -10.26 -8.48 -17.73
C ASP A 56 -11.25 -7.32 -18.00
N ASP A 57 -12.42 -7.33 -17.36
CA ASP A 57 -13.50 -6.35 -17.55
C ASP A 57 -13.83 -5.61 -16.23
N ARG A 58 -14.59 -4.52 -16.29
CA ARG A 58 -14.89 -3.68 -15.11
C ARG A 58 -15.69 -4.43 -14.06
N LEU A 59 -15.16 -4.49 -12.84
CA LEU A 59 -15.84 -5.08 -11.69
C LEU A 59 -16.64 -4.00 -10.93
N THR A 60 -17.96 -4.05 -11.01
CA THR A 60 -18.81 -3.14 -10.23
C THR A 60 -19.32 -3.82 -8.96
N MET A 61 -18.93 -3.28 -7.81
CA MET A 61 -19.42 -3.73 -6.50
C MET A 61 -20.45 -2.73 -5.95
N LYS A 62 -21.63 -3.22 -5.57
CA LYS A 62 -22.64 -2.43 -4.86
C LYS A 62 -22.72 -2.88 -3.42
N VAL A 63 -22.48 -1.96 -2.49
CA VAL A 63 -22.44 -2.23 -1.05
C VAL A 63 -23.58 -1.48 -0.38
N TYR A 64 -24.24 -2.14 0.56
CA TYR A 64 -25.33 -1.58 1.34
C TYR A 64 -24.92 -1.49 2.81
N PHE A 65 -25.23 -0.36 3.44
CA PHE A 65 -25.02 -0.15 4.87
C PHE A 65 -26.30 0.37 5.50
N SER A 66 -26.53 -0.05 6.74
CA SER A 66 -27.59 0.50 7.57
C SER A 66 -27.09 1.74 8.29
N ASP A 67 -27.88 2.82 8.29
CA ASP A 67 -27.49 4.08 8.95
C ASP A 67 -27.50 3.98 10.49
N ASN A 68 -28.29 3.05 11.04
CA ASN A 68 -28.48 2.88 12.49
C ASN A 68 -27.86 1.56 12.98
N LEU A 69 -26.57 1.38 12.74
CA LEU A 69 -25.81 0.24 13.27
C LEU A 69 -25.54 0.43 14.78
N PRO A 70 -25.70 -0.61 15.61
CA PRO A 70 -25.21 -0.61 16.99
C PRO A 70 -23.75 -0.17 17.06
N GLY A 71 -23.36 0.50 18.15
CA GLY A 71 -22.03 1.12 18.29
C GLY A 71 -20.85 0.15 18.08
N GLU A 72 -21.04 -1.13 18.42
CA GLU A 72 -20.08 -2.21 18.18
C GLU A 72 -19.74 -2.43 16.70
N TYR A 73 -20.64 -2.06 15.78
CA TYR A 73 -20.45 -2.17 14.33
C TYR A 73 -20.09 -0.84 13.66
N GLY A 74 -19.87 0.23 14.43
CA GLY A 74 -19.55 1.55 13.87
C GLY A 74 -18.31 1.55 12.97
N ASN A 75 -17.38 0.62 13.20
CA ASN A 75 -16.16 0.46 12.40
C ASN A 75 -16.34 -0.42 11.16
N ASN A 76 -17.43 -1.18 11.04
CA ASN A 76 -17.63 -2.11 9.92
C ASN A 76 -17.62 -1.41 8.57
N ARG A 77 -18.16 -0.18 8.50
CA ARG A 77 -18.14 0.62 7.28
C ARG A 77 -16.72 0.94 6.83
N ARG A 78 -15.86 1.34 7.78
CA ARG A 78 -14.45 1.64 7.51
C ARG A 78 -13.70 0.37 7.13
N TYR A 79 -13.89 -0.71 7.88
CA TYR A 79 -13.29 -2.02 7.60
C TYR A 79 -13.59 -2.50 6.16
N LEU A 80 -14.87 -2.48 5.77
CA LEU A 80 -15.28 -2.86 4.42
C LEU A 80 -14.68 -1.94 3.36
N GLN A 81 -14.65 -0.63 3.61
CA GLN A 81 -14.02 0.32 2.70
C GLN A 81 -12.53 0.01 2.51
N ASP A 82 -11.79 -0.24 3.59
CA ASP A 82 -10.36 -0.58 3.53
C ASP A 82 -10.12 -1.86 2.70
N ILE A 83 -10.95 -2.89 2.88
CA ILE A 83 -10.86 -4.12 2.08
C ILE A 83 -11.18 -3.85 0.60
N LEU A 84 -12.19 -3.05 0.29
CA LEU A 84 -12.54 -2.73 -1.11
C LEU A 84 -11.45 -1.92 -1.81
N GLU A 85 -10.76 -1.05 -1.08
CA GLU A 85 -9.59 -0.33 -1.59
C GLU A 85 -8.45 -1.30 -1.97
N GLU A 86 -8.26 -2.39 -1.22
CA GLU A 86 -7.32 -3.45 -1.61
C GLU A 86 -7.76 -4.16 -2.89
N TYR A 87 -9.06 -4.46 -3.06
CA TYR A 87 -9.57 -5.01 -4.32
C TYR A 87 -9.23 -4.12 -5.53
N VAL A 88 -9.42 -2.80 -5.40
CA VAL A 88 -9.08 -1.83 -6.45
C VAL A 88 -7.56 -1.77 -6.71
N ALA A 89 -6.74 -1.85 -5.65
CA ALA A 89 -5.29 -1.82 -5.78
C ALA A 89 -4.76 -3.05 -6.54
N TYR A 90 -5.32 -4.24 -6.26
CA TYR A 90 -4.92 -5.48 -6.93
C TYR A 90 -5.64 -5.73 -8.27
N SER A 91 -6.71 -4.99 -8.61
CA SER A 91 -7.36 -5.05 -9.94
C SER A 91 -6.70 -4.17 -11.00
N ASN A 92 -5.58 -3.51 -10.67
CA ASN A 92 -4.90 -2.56 -11.55
C ASN A 92 -5.79 -1.37 -11.97
N GLY A 93 -6.75 -0.99 -11.12
CA GLY A 93 -7.69 0.11 -11.36
C GLY A 93 -8.96 -0.22 -12.15
N ASN A 94 -9.23 -1.52 -12.40
CA ASN A 94 -10.47 -2.02 -13.02
C ASN A 94 -11.57 -2.36 -12.01
#